data_AF-A0A7Y8L167-F1
#
_entry.id   AF-A0A7Y8L167-F1
#
_cell.length_a   1.000
_cell.length_b   1.000
_cell.length_c   1.000
_cell.angle_alpha   90.00
_cell.angle_beta   90.00
_cell.angle_gamma   90.00
#
_symmetry.space_group_name_H-M   'P 1'
#
loop_
_entity.id
_entity.type
_entity.pdbx_description
1 polymer ?
#
loop_
_entity_poly.entity_id
_entity_poly.type
_entity_poly.pdbx_seq_one_letter_code
_entity_poly.pdbx_strand_id
1 'polypeptide(L)'
;MRIFHNLNVDFLGKRKFFYIFSTALFFIGLLNIIFRGLSFGIDFKGGSEIVFQFEKQIDIAEIRKNIDKIGLGNLEVRTFGGETGALIRTELQQIPQNVFPKVVEAIESEINKILPGVNYTVVEKTPSSITYSFPNPDTTNIIVDRLFEAGFQASEVSEEPDNRQLEINVGIADWIKQNLKEKIKDNNFSVVKEDRVGPKVGDELKRDAVLAILISLIAILIYLGFRFKFVFAIGAVAALFHDVLITLGLYAALYGLIPGLNLDIDLSIVAAFLTLVGYSINDTVIVFDRVRENLKIHKTMPLLEVINKSINQTMSRTIITAFTTLLAVFVLLLLGGDVLRAFAFTLFFGIVIGTYSSIFVASAFVLEYANRSNRKVQFN
;
A
#
# COMPACT_ATOMS: atom_id res chain seq x y z
N MET A 1 6.09 -34.97 -8.07
CA MET A 1 7.31 -34.97 -7.24
C MET A 1 7.14 -35.96 -6.08
N ARG A 2 8.13 -36.85 -5.85
CA ARG A 2 8.11 -37.86 -4.76
C ARG A 2 8.67 -37.34 -3.42
N ILE A 3 9.03 -36.05 -3.34
CA ILE A 3 9.83 -35.45 -2.25
C ILE A 3 9.09 -35.46 -0.89
N PHE A 4 7.76 -35.52 -0.90
CA PHE A 4 6.92 -35.54 0.30
C PHE A 4 6.09 -36.82 0.43
N HIS A 5 6.47 -37.90 -0.26
CA HIS A 5 5.75 -39.16 -0.19
C HIS A 5 5.97 -39.80 1.20
N ASN A 6 4.89 -40.14 1.90
CA ASN A 6 4.90 -40.75 3.23
C ASN A 6 5.50 -39.89 4.37
N LEU A 7 5.20 -38.58 4.39
CA LEU A 7 5.43 -37.76 5.58
C LEU A 7 4.69 -38.35 6.79
N ASN A 8 5.41 -38.52 7.90
CA ASN A 8 4.87 -38.97 9.18
C ASN A 8 5.44 -38.12 10.32
N VAL A 9 5.09 -36.83 10.32
CA VAL A 9 5.52 -35.86 11.31
C VAL A 9 4.43 -35.69 12.36
N ASP A 10 4.81 -35.64 13.64
CA ASP A 10 3.90 -35.30 14.74
C ASP A 10 3.78 -33.77 14.90
N PHE A 11 2.93 -33.17 14.07
CA PHE A 11 2.63 -31.73 14.12
C PHE A 11 1.85 -31.36 15.38
N LEU A 12 0.85 -32.16 15.74
CA LEU A 12 -0.04 -31.85 16.85
C LEU A 12 0.60 -32.11 18.22
N GLY A 13 1.56 -33.03 18.33
CA GLY A 13 2.39 -33.18 19.52
C GLY A 13 3.24 -31.95 19.79
N LYS A 14 3.73 -31.28 18.73
CA LYS A 14 4.53 -30.04 18.82
C LYS A 14 3.70 -28.76 18.93
N ARG A 15 2.36 -28.84 18.96
CA ARG A 15 1.46 -27.68 18.95
C ARG A 15 1.76 -26.62 20.02
N LYS A 16 2.19 -27.03 21.23
CA LYS A 16 2.49 -26.10 22.32
C LYS A 16 3.64 -25.14 21.97
N PHE A 17 4.68 -25.66 21.33
CA PHE A 17 5.81 -24.85 20.87
C PHE A 17 5.36 -23.84 19.83
N PHE A 18 4.63 -24.30 18.81
CA PHE A 18 4.14 -23.43 17.74
C PHE A 18 3.13 -22.40 18.25
N TYR A 19 2.29 -22.73 19.22
CA TYR A 19 1.43 -21.73 19.87
C TYR A 19 2.22 -20.64 20.56
N ILE A 20 3.21 -21.00 21.38
CA ILE A 20 4.05 -19.99 22.05
C ILE A 20 4.73 -19.10 21.01
N PHE A 21 5.27 -19.69 19.94
CA PHE A 21 5.88 -18.95 18.85
C PHE A 21 4.88 -18.03 18.12
N SER A 22 3.72 -18.54 17.73
CA SER A 22 2.66 -17.78 17.06
C SER A 22 2.16 -16.62 17.92
N THR A 23 1.88 -16.88 19.19
CA THR A 23 1.38 -15.89 20.13
C THR A 23 2.45 -14.84 20.42
N ALA A 24 3.73 -15.21 20.51
CA ALA A 24 4.83 -14.26 20.61
C ALA A 24 4.90 -13.34 19.38
N LEU A 25 4.85 -13.90 18.17
CA LEU A 25 4.83 -13.11 16.93
C LEU A 25 3.61 -12.18 16.86
N PHE A 26 2.43 -12.67 17.25
CA PHE A 26 1.21 -11.90 17.33
C PHE A 26 1.36 -10.70 18.27
N PHE A 27 1.85 -10.91 19.49
CA PHE A 27 2.05 -9.82 20.45
C PHE A 27 3.16 -8.87 20.01
N ILE A 28 4.27 -9.35 19.44
CA ILE A 28 5.30 -8.49 18.88
C ILE A 28 4.71 -7.60 17.78
N GLY A 29 3.92 -8.18 16.87
CA GLY A 29 3.22 -7.43 15.83
C GLY A 29 2.26 -6.39 16.41
N LEU A 30 1.43 -6.80 17.36
CA LEU A 30 0.47 -5.91 18.03
C LEU A 30 1.16 -4.76 18.78
N LEU A 31 2.25 -5.03 19.50
CA LEU A 31 3.03 -3.99 20.18
C LEU A 31 3.64 -3.01 19.18
N ASN A 32 4.13 -3.48 18.03
CA ASN A 32 4.61 -2.58 16.97
C ASN A 32 3.47 -1.70 16.44
N ILE A 33 2.29 -2.26 16.19
CA ILE A 33 1.11 -1.48 15.77
C ILE A 33 0.75 -0.43 16.82
N ILE A 34 0.73 -0.78 18.10
CA ILE A 34 0.34 0.14 19.19
C ILE A 34 1.38 1.25 19.38
N PHE A 35 2.66 0.92 19.42
CA PHE A 35 3.72 1.89 19.75
C PHE A 35 4.25 2.68 18.56
N ARG A 36 4.31 2.09 17.37
CA ARG A 36 4.81 2.75 16.15
C ARG A 36 3.69 3.29 15.27
N GLY A 37 2.50 2.72 15.37
CA GLY A 37 1.38 3.02 14.49
C GLY A 37 1.49 2.33 13.13
N LEU A 38 0.43 2.48 12.33
CA LEU A 38 0.43 2.12 10.92
C LEU A 38 0.57 3.41 10.09
N SER A 39 1.37 3.34 9.03
CA SER A 39 1.39 4.42 8.05
C SER A 39 0.31 4.20 7.02
N PHE A 40 -0.41 5.27 6.73
CA PHE A 40 -1.40 5.32 5.66
C PHE A 40 -0.85 6.24 4.58
N GLY A 41 -1.01 5.86 3.32
CA GLY A 41 -0.66 6.74 2.23
C GLY A 41 -1.83 7.66 1.85
N ILE A 42 -1.75 8.22 0.64
CA ILE A 42 -2.57 9.38 0.28
C ILE A 42 -4.05 9.04 0.13
N ASP A 43 -4.37 7.81 -0.25
CA ASP A 43 -5.74 7.30 -0.40
C ASP A 43 -6.57 7.43 0.87
N PHE A 44 -5.93 7.35 2.05
CA PHE A 44 -6.63 7.43 3.33
C PHE A 44 -6.28 8.67 4.16
N LYS A 45 -5.10 9.26 3.97
CA LYS A 45 -4.74 10.53 4.65
C LYS A 45 -5.39 11.74 3.98
N GLY A 46 -5.58 11.70 2.66
CA GLY A 46 -5.88 12.89 1.87
C GLY A 46 -4.67 13.82 1.75
N GLY A 47 -4.73 14.74 0.77
CA GLY A 47 -3.68 15.70 0.44
C GLY A 47 -3.15 15.54 -0.98
N SER A 48 -1.88 15.87 -1.19
CA SER A 48 -1.15 15.66 -2.44
C SER A 48 0.09 14.79 -2.23
N GLU A 49 0.33 13.89 -3.18
CA GLU A 49 1.54 13.09 -3.29
C GLU A 49 2.18 13.33 -4.66
N ILE A 50 3.45 13.72 -4.66
CA ILE A 50 4.20 14.02 -5.87
C ILE A 50 5.48 13.18 -5.86
N VAL A 51 5.75 12.49 -6.95
CA VAL A 51 6.98 11.73 -7.13
C VAL A 51 7.83 12.41 -8.19
N PHE A 52 9.05 12.76 -7.79
CA PHE A 52 10.09 13.29 -8.65
C PHE A 52 11.11 12.21 -8.96
N GLN A 53 11.53 12.14 -10.22
CA GLN A 53 12.61 11.28 -10.68
C GLN A 53 13.79 12.15 -11.12
N PHE A 54 14.91 12.02 -10.43
CA PHE A 54 16.15 12.73 -10.73
C PHE A 54 17.07 11.88 -11.61
N GLU A 55 17.97 12.54 -12.35
CA GLU A 55 18.99 11.87 -13.18
C GLU A 55 20.13 11.27 -12.34
N LYS A 56 20.49 11.94 -11.24
CA LYS A 56 21.56 11.53 -10.31
C LYS A 56 20.98 11.24 -8.92
N GLN A 57 21.74 10.46 -8.14
CA GLN A 57 21.42 10.18 -6.74
C GLN A 57 21.18 11.46 -5.95
N ILE A 58 20.19 11.43 -5.06
CA ILE A 58 19.78 12.57 -4.25
C ILE A 58 19.95 12.29 -2.75
N ASP A 59 20.21 13.34 -1.98
CA ASP A 59 20.08 13.32 -0.53
C ASP A 59 18.68 13.83 -0.13
N ILE A 60 17.87 12.94 0.43
CA ILE A 60 16.51 13.27 0.92
C ILE A 60 16.53 14.35 2.00
N ALA A 61 17.59 14.42 2.82
CA ALA A 61 17.72 15.47 3.82
C ALA A 61 17.90 16.85 3.16
N GLU A 62 18.65 16.90 2.05
CA GLU A 62 18.83 18.11 1.25
C GLU A 62 17.53 18.52 0.56
N ILE A 63 16.83 17.58 -0.09
CA ILE A 63 15.51 17.83 -0.71
C ILE A 63 14.56 18.42 0.34
N ARG A 64 14.45 17.78 1.51
CA ARG A 64 13.59 18.24 2.61
C ARG A 64 13.96 19.65 3.06
N LYS A 65 15.24 19.92 3.32
CA LYS A 65 15.72 21.25 3.72
C LYS A 65 15.39 22.32 2.68
N ASN A 66 15.45 21.98 1.40
CA ASN A 66 15.18 22.89 0.30
C ASN A 66 13.71 23.25 0.17
N ILE A 67 12.79 22.36 0.56
CA ILE A 67 11.35 22.59 0.41
C ILE A 67 10.61 22.93 1.72
N ASP A 68 11.22 22.72 2.89
CA ASP A 68 10.58 22.92 4.21
C ASP A 68 10.00 24.33 4.42
N LYS A 69 10.56 25.35 3.76
CA LYS A 69 10.19 26.77 3.93
C LYS A 69 9.41 27.38 2.77
N ILE A 70 8.89 26.56 1.85
CA ILE A 70 8.14 27.06 0.69
C ILE A 70 6.66 27.36 1.03
N GLY A 71 6.26 27.20 2.29
CA GLY A 71 4.95 27.59 2.81
C GLY A 71 3.85 26.55 2.67
N LEU A 72 4.18 25.31 2.30
CA LEU A 72 3.22 24.21 2.13
C LEU A 72 2.96 23.38 3.41
N GLY A 73 3.22 23.96 4.58
CA GLY A 73 3.09 23.26 5.85
C GLY A 73 4.13 22.15 6.02
N ASN A 74 3.77 21.10 6.75
CA ASN A 74 4.66 19.97 6.98
C ASN A 74 4.75 19.10 5.71
N LEU A 75 5.92 19.11 5.09
CA LEU A 75 6.22 18.27 3.94
C LEU A 75 6.90 16.98 4.38
N GLU A 76 6.30 15.86 4.01
CA GLU A 76 6.92 14.55 4.17
C GLU A 76 7.74 14.25 2.91
N VAL A 77 9.04 13.97 3.09
CA VAL A 77 9.96 13.66 1.98
C VAL A 77 10.62 12.32 2.22
N ARG A 78 10.54 11.43 1.25
CA ARG A 78 11.07 10.06 1.30
C ARG A 78 11.69 9.65 -0.03
N THR A 79 12.54 8.63 0.04
CA THR A 79 13.05 7.93 -1.14
C THR A 79 11.92 7.13 -1.81
N PHE A 80 11.88 7.16 -3.13
CA PHE A 80 10.99 6.38 -3.99
C PHE A 80 11.76 5.98 -5.25
N GLY A 81 11.51 4.84 -5.89
CA GLY A 81 12.22 4.49 -7.13
C GLY A 81 13.66 4.01 -6.95
N GLY A 82 14.17 3.88 -5.72
CA GLY A 82 15.60 3.75 -5.44
C GLY A 82 16.26 5.09 -5.13
N GLU A 83 17.56 5.23 -5.32
CA GLU A 83 18.34 6.39 -4.82
C GLU A 83 18.15 7.69 -5.62
N THR A 84 17.40 7.64 -6.71
CA THR A 84 17.19 8.75 -7.65
C THR A 84 15.78 9.32 -7.63
N GLY A 85 14.83 8.70 -6.91
CA GLY A 85 13.48 9.24 -6.81
C GLY A 85 13.15 9.76 -5.41
N ALA A 86 12.36 10.83 -5.38
CA ALA A 86 11.83 11.44 -4.17
C ALA A 86 10.31 11.46 -4.22
N LEU A 87 9.68 10.92 -3.19
CA LEU A 87 8.27 11.15 -2.89
C LEU A 87 8.17 12.33 -1.93
N ILE A 88 7.36 13.32 -2.30
CA ILE A 88 7.01 14.47 -1.49
C ILE A 88 5.51 14.47 -1.28
N ARG A 89 5.08 14.51 0.00
CA ARG A 89 3.68 14.47 0.39
C ARG A 89 3.32 15.65 1.29
N THR A 90 2.13 16.19 1.10
CA THR A 90 1.53 17.24 1.93
C THR A 90 0.06 16.95 2.15
N GLU A 91 -0.50 17.41 3.27
CA GLU A 91 -1.95 17.33 3.56
C GLU A 91 -2.77 18.34 2.73
N LEU A 92 -2.09 19.28 2.06
CA LEU A 92 -2.70 20.28 1.21
C LEU A 92 -3.10 19.70 -0.15
N GLN A 93 -4.21 20.18 -0.73
CA GLN A 93 -4.63 19.86 -2.10
C GLN A 93 -4.42 21.01 -3.09
N GLN A 94 -4.27 22.23 -2.57
CA GLN A 94 -4.08 23.45 -3.34
C GLN A 94 -3.08 24.36 -2.62
N ILE A 95 -2.52 25.32 -3.35
CA ILE A 95 -1.62 26.32 -2.78
C ILE A 95 -2.36 27.12 -1.71
N PRO A 96 -1.81 27.25 -0.49
CA PRO A 96 -2.39 28.09 0.55
C PRO A 96 -2.50 29.55 0.11
N GLN A 97 -3.57 30.24 0.52
CA GLN A 97 -3.82 31.64 0.13
C GLN A 97 -2.67 32.59 0.50
N ASN A 98 -1.94 32.31 1.58
CA ASN A 98 -0.77 33.09 2.01
C ASN A 98 0.49 32.81 1.17
N VAL A 99 0.53 31.70 0.44
CA VAL A 99 1.64 31.33 -0.45
C VAL A 99 1.36 31.79 -1.88
N PHE A 100 0.08 31.82 -2.29
CA PHE A 100 -0.33 32.19 -3.65
C PHE A 100 0.31 33.50 -4.18
N PRO A 101 0.41 34.60 -3.40
CA PRO A 101 1.10 35.80 -3.85
C PRO A 101 2.57 35.57 -4.23
N LYS A 102 3.30 34.71 -3.50
CA LYS A 102 4.69 34.37 -3.82
C LYS A 102 4.81 33.59 -5.12
N VAL A 103 3.81 32.76 -5.42
CA VAL A 103 3.77 32.03 -6.69
C VAL A 103 3.56 33.00 -7.86
N VAL A 104 2.64 33.95 -7.68
CA VAL A 104 2.39 35.02 -8.66
C VAL A 104 3.66 35.84 -8.90
N GLU A 105 4.34 36.28 -7.83
CA GLU A 105 5.61 37.02 -7.93
C GLU A 105 6.68 36.22 -8.71
N ALA A 106 6.73 34.90 -8.50
CA ALA A 106 7.71 34.05 -9.16
C ALA A 106 7.39 33.86 -10.66
N ILE A 107 6.11 33.76 -11.02
CA ILE A 107 5.64 33.76 -12.42
C ILE A 107 5.97 35.09 -13.10
N GLU A 108 5.62 36.21 -12.47
CA GLU A 108 5.84 37.55 -13.00
C GLU A 108 7.34 37.86 -13.15
N SER A 109 8.16 37.39 -12.19
CA SER A 109 9.61 37.48 -12.30
C SER A 109 10.14 36.69 -13.49
N GLU A 110 9.55 35.55 -13.85
CA GLU A 110 9.97 34.77 -15.01
C GLU A 110 9.53 35.41 -16.32
N ILE A 111 8.28 35.90 -16.40
CA ILE A 111 7.78 36.69 -17.54
C ILE A 111 8.73 37.86 -17.83
N ASN A 112 9.14 38.60 -16.80
CA ASN A 112 10.06 39.74 -16.96
C ASN A 112 11.49 39.32 -17.35
N LYS A 113 11.94 38.10 -17.02
CA LYS A 113 13.22 37.57 -17.55
C LYS A 113 13.11 37.19 -19.02
N ILE A 114 11.98 36.63 -19.43
CA ILE A 114 11.72 36.19 -20.81
C ILE A 114 11.62 37.41 -21.74
N LEU A 115 10.80 38.40 -21.38
CA LEU A 115 10.63 39.64 -22.14
C LEU A 115 10.63 40.84 -21.18
N PRO A 116 11.79 41.48 -20.95
CA PRO A 116 11.90 42.63 -20.06
C PRO A 116 11.00 43.79 -20.49
N GLY A 117 10.19 44.30 -19.56
CA GLY A 117 9.32 45.46 -19.80
C GLY A 117 8.08 45.18 -20.67
N VAL A 118 7.71 43.91 -20.86
CA VAL A 118 6.46 43.56 -21.54
C VAL A 118 5.26 44.03 -20.73
N ASN A 119 4.31 44.70 -21.38
CA ASN A 119 3.05 45.10 -20.75
C ASN A 119 2.08 43.92 -20.74
N TYR A 120 1.42 43.67 -19.61
CA TYR A 120 0.35 42.68 -19.51
C TYR A 120 -0.73 43.13 -18.52
N THR A 121 -1.92 42.56 -18.65
CA THR A 121 -2.99 42.71 -17.66
C THR A 121 -3.36 41.35 -17.09
N VAL A 122 -3.69 41.30 -15.80
CA VAL A 122 -4.26 40.07 -15.22
C VAL A 122 -5.76 40.09 -15.44
N VAL A 123 -6.25 39.12 -16.20
CA VAL A 123 -7.67 38.96 -16.56
C VAL A 123 -8.42 38.27 -15.43
N GLU A 124 -7.85 37.17 -14.91
CA GLU A 124 -8.47 36.34 -13.89
C GLU A 124 -7.41 35.78 -12.93
N LYS A 125 -7.77 35.68 -11.64
CA LYS A 125 -6.98 35.01 -10.61
C LYS A 125 -7.88 34.03 -9.85
N THR A 126 -7.62 32.75 -9.99
CA THR A 126 -8.25 31.69 -9.20
C THR A 126 -7.22 31.09 -8.24
N PRO A 127 -7.62 30.28 -7.23
CA PRO A 127 -6.66 29.57 -6.38
C PRO A 127 -5.75 28.58 -7.12
N SER A 128 -6.11 28.20 -8.36
CA SER A 128 -5.44 27.16 -9.15
C SER A 128 -4.93 27.65 -10.50
N SER A 129 -5.23 28.87 -10.93
CA SER A 129 -4.76 29.41 -12.19
C SER A 129 -4.70 30.93 -12.21
N ILE A 130 -3.90 31.47 -13.13
CA ILE A 130 -3.81 32.90 -13.39
C ILE A 130 -3.85 33.11 -14.90
N THR A 131 -4.71 34.03 -15.34
CA THR A 131 -4.85 34.39 -16.76
C THR A 131 -4.28 35.76 -17.01
N TYR A 132 -3.31 35.84 -17.92
CA TYR A 132 -2.66 37.07 -18.34
C TYR A 132 -3.05 37.40 -19.78
N SER A 133 -3.23 38.69 -20.09
CA SER A 133 -3.45 39.19 -21.44
C SER A 133 -2.29 40.08 -21.88
N PHE A 134 -1.78 39.84 -23.09
CA PHE A 134 -0.62 40.52 -23.68
C PHE A 134 -1.01 41.41 -24.86
N PRO A 135 -0.11 42.28 -25.35
CA PRO A 135 -0.47 43.27 -26.36
C PRO A 135 -0.85 42.68 -27.72
N ASN A 136 -0.24 41.55 -28.08
CA ASN A 136 -0.46 40.85 -29.36
C ASN A 136 -0.25 39.33 -29.23
N PRO A 137 -0.80 38.53 -30.16
CA PRO A 137 -0.68 37.07 -30.15
C PRO A 137 0.77 36.57 -30.21
N ASP A 138 1.63 37.21 -31.00
CA ASP A 138 3.04 36.81 -31.12
C ASP A 138 3.75 36.84 -29.75
N THR A 139 3.47 37.87 -28.95
CA THR A 139 4.02 38.00 -27.58
C THR A 139 3.45 36.92 -26.66
N THR A 140 2.15 36.65 -26.75
CA THR A 140 1.49 35.59 -25.98
C THR A 140 2.15 34.24 -26.26
N ASN A 141 2.33 33.89 -27.52
CA ASN A 141 2.87 32.60 -27.93
C ASN A 141 4.33 32.42 -27.48
N ILE A 142 5.16 33.46 -27.62
CA ILE A 142 6.54 33.45 -27.11
C ILE A 142 6.56 33.21 -25.60
N ILE A 143 5.67 33.85 -24.84
CA ILE A 143 5.64 33.71 -23.39
C ILE A 143 5.11 32.34 -22.98
N VAL A 144 4.08 31.81 -23.64
CA VAL A 144 3.57 30.45 -23.41
C VAL A 144 4.69 29.44 -23.58
N ASP A 145 5.37 29.45 -24.73
CA ASP A 145 6.45 28.51 -25.04
C ASP A 145 7.58 28.59 -24.00
N ARG A 146 8.01 29.81 -23.66
CA ARG A 146 9.11 30.03 -22.72
C ARG A 146 8.75 29.71 -21.27
N LEU A 147 7.53 29.99 -20.84
CA LEU A 147 7.06 29.58 -19.51
C LEU A 147 6.93 28.06 -19.42
N PHE A 148 6.48 27.42 -20.49
CA PHE A 148 6.44 25.96 -20.59
C PHE A 148 7.86 25.37 -20.49
N GLU A 149 8.84 25.91 -21.21
CA GLU A 149 10.27 25.55 -21.08
C GLU A 149 10.83 25.81 -19.67
N ALA A 150 10.42 26.92 -19.04
CA ALA A 150 10.77 27.24 -17.66
C ALA A 150 10.16 26.24 -16.65
N GLY A 151 9.10 25.54 -17.06
CA GLY A 151 8.50 24.41 -16.36
C GLY A 151 7.13 24.69 -15.74
N PHE A 152 6.52 25.84 -16.06
CA PHE A 152 5.16 26.21 -15.68
C PHE A 152 4.13 25.55 -16.62
N GLN A 153 2.93 25.29 -16.11
CA GLN A 153 1.81 24.78 -16.91
C GLN A 153 1.09 25.93 -17.62
N ALA A 154 1.80 26.58 -18.55
CA ALA A 154 1.27 27.69 -19.35
C ALA A 154 0.63 27.16 -20.64
N SER A 155 -0.56 27.69 -20.98
CA SER A 155 -1.28 27.38 -22.20
C SER A 155 -2.04 28.60 -22.73
N GLU A 156 -2.29 28.62 -24.03
CA GLU A 156 -3.20 29.58 -24.65
C GLU A 156 -4.65 29.34 -24.17
N VAL A 157 -5.40 30.41 -23.93
CA VAL A 157 -6.82 30.30 -23.54
C VAL A 157 -7.73 29.94 -24.73
N SER A 158 -7.29 30.27 -25.95
CA SER A 158 -8.02 30.01 -27.19
C SER A 158 -7.03 29.71 -28.32
N GLU A 159 -7.39 28.78 -29.21
CA GLU A 159 -6.63 28.46 -30.44
C GLU A 159 -6.86 29.50 -31.57
N GLU A 160 -7.65 30.55 -31.31
CA GLU A 160 -7.91 31.60 -32.29
C GLU A 160 -6.63 32.42 -32.60
N PRO A 161 -6.35 32.75 -33.88
CA PRO A 161 -5.10 33.45 -34.25
C PRO A 161 -4.91 34.83 -33.63
N ASP A 162 -5.99 35.45 -33.14
CA ASP A 162 -5.97 36.74 -32.46
C ASP A 162 -5.99 36.62 -30.93
N ASN A 163 -5.84 35.40 -30.39
CA ASN A 163 -5.74 35.15 -28.96
C ASN A 163 -4.59 35.96 -28.35
N ARG A 164 -4.88 36.63 -27.24
CA ARG A 164 -3.91 37.41 -26.48
C ARG A 164 -3.74 36.90 -25.05
N GLN A 165 -4.50 35.89 -24.68
CA GLN A 165 -4.59 35.40 -23.31
C GLN A 165 -3.84 34.09 -23.17
N LEU A 166 -3.07 34.00 -22.10
CA LEU A 166 -2.51 32.74 -21.62
C LEU A 166 -2.98 32.48 -20.20
N GLU A 167 -3.27 31.23 -19.93
CA GLU A 167 -3.57 30.72 -18.59
C GLU A 167 -2.36 29.93 -18.08
N ILE A 168 -2.05 30.12 -16.81
CA ILE A 168 -1.02 29.35 -16.11
C ILE A 168 -1.71 28.58 -14.99
N ASN A 169 -1.72 27.26 -15.09
CA ASN A 169 -2.17 26.41 -14.00
C ASN A 169 -1.11 26.36 -12.89
N VAL A 170 -1.56 26.52 -11.65
CA VAL A 170 -0.72 26.63 -10.45
C VAL A 170 -1.03 25.46 -9.52
N GLY A 171 -0.16 24.44 -9.56
CA GLY A 171 -0.21 23.29 -8.69
C GLY A 171 0.80 23.31 -7.54
N ILE A 172 0.55 22.45 -6.54
CA ILE A 172 1.54 22.14 -5.49
C ILE A 172 2.80 21.54 -6.12
N ALA A 173 2.63 20.61 -7.08
CA ALA A 173 3.76 20.00 -7.78
C ALA A 173 4.60 21.04 -8.51
N ASP A 174 3.98 22.00 -9.21
CA ASP A 174 4.68 23.05 -9.95
C ASP A 174 5.45 23.97 -8.99
N TRP A 175 4.84 24.34 -7.86
CA TRP A 175 5.49 25.15 -6.85
C TRP A 175 6.72 24.46 -6.24
N ILE A 176 6.60 23.15 -5.94
CA ILE A 176 7.73 22.34 -5.47
C ILE A 176 8.81 22.24 -6.55
N LYS A 177 8.44 21.93 -7.80
CA LYS A 177 9.33 21.79 -8.95
C LYS A 177 10.13 23.07 -9.17
N GLN A 178 9.48 24.23 -9.13
CA GLN A 178 10.14 25.53 -9.28
C GLN A 178 11.20 25.76 -8.19
N ASN A 179 10.82 25.57 -6.93
CA ASN A 179 11.72 25.77 -5.79
C ASN A 179 12.90 24.78 -5.78
N LEU A 180 12.68 23.55 -6.26
CA LEU A 180 13.74 22.56 -6.41
C LEU A 180 14.68 22.92 -7.57
N LYS A 181 14.17 23.34 -8.73
CA LYS A 181 14.98 23.71 -9.91
C LYS A 181 15.91 24.88 -9.62
N GLU A 182 15.48 25.84 -8.80
CA GLU A 182 16.34 26.97 -8.38
C GLU A 182 17.51 26.54 -7.49
N LYS A 183 17.30 25.51 -6.65
CA LYS A 183 18.25 25.06 -5.63
C LYS A 183 19.14 23.91 -6.09
N ILE A 184 18.65 23.08 -7.03
CA ILE A 184 19.31 21.87 -7.52
C ILE A 184 19.54 22.03 -9.02
N LYS A 185 20.55 22.83 -9.38
CA LYS A 185 20.83 23.19 -10.79
C LYS A 185 21.56 22.07 -11.56
N ASP A 186 22.30 21.22 -10.85
CA ASP A 186 23.21 20.23 -11.47
C ASP A 186 22.61 18.82 -11.60
N ASN A 187 21.32 18.67 -11.30
CA ASN A 187 20.60 17.40 -11.35
C ASN A 187 19.18 17.64 -11.88
N ASN A 188 18.98 17.36 -13.17
CA ASN A 188 17.65 17.48 -13.78
C ASN A 188 16.70 16.43 -13.18
N PHE A 189 15.41 16.76 -13.22
CA PHE A 189 14.37 15.88 -12.73
C PHE A 189 13.05 16.10 -13.46
N SER A 190 12.20 15.08 -13.42
CA SER A 190 10.84 15.12 -13.93
C SER A 190 9.84 14.70 -12.85
N VAL A 191 8.60 15.18 -12.97
CA VAL A 191 7.48 14.66 -12.18
C VAL A 191 6.99 13.39 -12.87
N VAL A 192 7.05 12.26 -12.17
CA VAL A 192 6.60 10.97 -12.71
C VAL A 192 5.23 10.55 -12.19
N LYS A 193 4.78 11.15 -11.09
CA LYS A 193 3.47 10.89 -10.49
C LYS A 193 3.00 12.13 -9.73
N GLU A 194 1.73 12.47 -9.86
CA GLU A 194 1.04 13.46 -9.03
C GLU A 194 -0.37 12.94 -8.72
N ASP A 195 -0.62 12.62 -7.46
CA ASP A 195 -1.93 12.22 -6.95
C ASP A 195 -2.46 13.26 -5.97
N ARG A 196 -3.76 13.51 -6.03
CA ARG A 196 -4.45 14.39 -5.08
C ARG A 196 -5.74 13.73 -4.60
N VAL A 197 -5.93 13.67 -3.29
CA VAL A 197 -7.09 13.05 -2.66
C VAL A 197 -7.70 14.02 -1.65
N GLY A 198 -9.00 14.31 -1.79
CA GLY A 198 -9.69 15.16 -0.82
C GLY A 198 -9.91 14.48 0.53
N PRO A 199 -9.90 15.18 1.68
CA PRO A 199 -10.04 14.57 3.00
C PRO A 199 -11.35 13.79 3.13
N LYS A 200 -12.44 14.32 2.55
CA LYS A 200 -13.73 13.63 2.52
C LYS A 200 -13.67 12.33 1.72
N VAL A 201 -12.99 12.35 0.57
CA VAL A 201 -12.80 11.16 -0.28
C VAL A 201 -11.91 10.15 0.44
N GLY A 202 -10.83 10.61 1.08
CA GLY A 202 -9.93 9.74 1.84
C GLY A 202 -10.61 9.07 3.03
N ASP A 203 -11.44 9.80 3.78
CA ASP A 203 -12.25 9.25 4.88
C ASP A 203 -13.27 8.21 4.38
N GLU A 204 -13.89 8.46 3.23
CA GLU A 204 -14.81 7.52 2.58
C GLU A 204 -14.07 6.26 2.12
N LEU A 205 -12.96 6.38 1.42
CA LEU A 205 -12.11 5.27 0.98
C LEU A 205 -11.62 4.43 2.17
N LYS A 206 -11.23 5.07 3.26
CA LYS A 206 -10.78 4.39 4.48
C LYS A 206 -11.91 3.58 5.11
N ARG A 207 -13.11 4.17 5.23
CA ARG A 207 -14.29 3.48 5.75
C ARG A 207 -14.65 2.29 4.86
N ASP A 208 -14.65 2.48 3.55
CA ASP A 208 -15.04 1.46 2.58
C ASP A 208 -14.02 0.31 2.56
N ALA A 209 -12.72 0.60 2.69
CA ALA A 209 -11.68 -0.41 2.86
C ALA A 209 -11.90 -1.27 4.13
N VAL A 210 -12.20 -0.63 5.28
CA VAL A 210 -12.49 -1.34 6.52
C VAL A 210 -13.75 -2.20 6.38
N LEU A 211 -14.81 -1.65 5.78
CA LEU A 211 -16.05 -2.37 5.52
C LEU A 211 -15.82 -3.57 4.58
N ALA A 212 -15.05 -3.41 3.51
CA ALA A 212 -14.72 -4.49 2.58
C ALA A 212 -14.01 -5.65 3.29
N ILE A 213 -13.04 -5.35 4.17
CA ILE A 213 -12.36 -6.37 4.99
C ILE A 213 -13.36 -7.08 5.90
N LEU A 214 -14.18 -6.35 6.66
CA LEU A 214 -15.15 -6.95 7.58
C LEU A 214 -16.20 -7.80 6.85
N ILE A 215 -16.75 -7.30 5.74
CA ILE A 215 -17.70 -8.03 4.89
C ILE A 215 -17.05 -9.31 4.35
N SER A 216 -15.79 -9.25 3.89
CA SER A 216 -15.08 -10.43 3.40
C SER A 216 -14.90 -11.50 4.49
N LEU A 217 -14.56 -11.09 5.73
CA LEU A 217 -14.43 -12.01 6.87
C LEU A 217 -15.76 -12.65 7.24
N ILE A 218 -16.86 -11.88 7.24
CA ILE A 218 -18.21 -12.39 7.49
C ILE A 218 -18.64 -13.36 6.37
N ALA A 219 -18.41 -13.01 5.11
CA ALA A 219 -18.73 -13.87 3.98
C ALA A 219 -17.97 -15.21 4.04
N ILE A 220 -16.68 -15.17 4.41
CA ILE A 220 -15.87 -16.37 4.64
C ILE A 220 -16.41 -17.18 5.81
N LEU A 221 -16.76 -16.54 6.94
CA LEU A 221 -17.37 -17.22 8.08
C LEU A 221 -18.66 -17.94 7.69
N ILE A 222 -19.54 -17.27 6.92
CA ILE A 222 -20.80 -17.84 6.43
C ILE A 222 -20.52 -19.04 5.52
N TYR A 223 -19.63 -18.88 4.53
CA TYR A 223 -19.23 -19.96 3.64
C TYR A 223 -18.70 -21.17 4.42
N LEU A 224 -17.77 -20.95 5.35
CA LEU A 224 -17.20 -22.02 6.18
C LEU A 224 -18.22 -22.63 7.14
N GLY A 225 -19.18 -21.84 7.63
CA GLY A 225 -20.28 -22.30 8.47
C GLY A 225 -21.22 -23.24 7.73
N PHE A 226 -21.44 -23.05 6.43
CA PHE A 226 -22.17 -23.99 5.59
C PHE A 226 -21.32 -25.19 5.15
N ARG A 227 -20.02 -24.96 4.86
CA ARG A 227 -19.10 -25.98 4.33
C ARG A 227 -18.62 -26.97 5.40
N PHE A 228 -18.41 -26.49 6.62
CA PHE A 228 -17.86 -27.22 7.75
C PHE A 228 -18.73 -27.06 9.00
N LYS A 229 -18.40 -27.79 10.07
CA LYS A 229 -19.00 -27.52 11.37
C LYS A 229 -18.55 -26.15 11.88
N PHE A 230 -19.44 -25.46 12.59
CA PHE A 230 -19.21 -24.12 13.14
C PHE A 230 -17.88 -23.96 13.89
N VAL A 231 -17.42 -24.99 14.60
CA VAL A 231 -16.12 -24.99 15.30
C VAL A 231 -14.93 -24.82 14.36
N PHE A 232 -14.97 -25.48 13.19
CA PHE A 232 -13.93 -25.32 12.16
C PHE A 232 -14.01 -23.92 11.56
N ALA A 233 -15.21 -23.40 11.30
CA ALA A 233 -15.37 -22.04 10.78
C ALA A 233 -14.75 -20.99 11.71
N ILE A 234 -14.99 -21.07 13.03
CA ILE A 234 -14.36 -20.15 14.00
C ILE A 234 -12.84 -20.33 14.02
N GLY A 235 -12.34 -21.57 14.06
CA GLY A 235 -10.90 -21.83 14.09
C GLY A 235 -10.17 -21.28 12.87
N ALA A 236 -10.79 -21.41 11.69
CA ALA A 236 -10.29 -20.83 10.45
C ALA A 236 -10.26 -19.30 10.49
N VAL A 237 -11.37 -18.65 10.89
CA VAL A 237 -11.45 -17.19 10.95
C VAL A 237 -10.49 -16.62 12.00
N ALA A 238 -10.29 -17.30 13.13
CA ALA A 238 -9.30 -16.92 14.14
C ALA A 238 -7.86 -16.98 13.60
N ALA A 239 -7.53 -18.00 12.80
CA ALA A 239 -6.24 -18.09 12.13
C ALA A 239 -6.06 -16.96 11.09
N LEU A 240 -7.09 -16.67 10.29
CA LEU A 240 -7.05 -15.56 9.33
C LEU A 240 -6.82 -14.20 10.02
N PHE A 241 -7.52 -13.94 11.12
CA PHE A 241 -7.34 -12.71 11.90
C PHE A 241 -5.92 -12.58 12.44
N HIS A 242 -5.37 -13.69 12.94
CA HIS A 242 -3.98 -13.79 13.36
C HIS A 242 -3.00 -13.46 12.22
N ASP A 243 -3.22 -14.01 11.03
CA ASP A 243 -2.31 -13.82 9.89
C ASP A 243 -2.29 -12.37 9.41
N VAL A 244 -3.46 -11.75 9.30
CA VAL A 244 -3.60 -10.34 8.94
C VAL A 244 -2.92 -9.45 9.98
N LEU A 245 -3.13 -9.70 11.29
CA LEU A 245 -2.52 -8.89 12.33
C LEU A 245 -1.00 -9.03 12.42
N ILE A 246 -0.44 -10.23 12.25
CA ILE A 246 1.02 -10.39 12.18
C ILE A 246 1.57 -9.64 10.96
N THR A 247 0.91 -9.74 9.82
CA THR A 247 1.34 -9.06 8.59
C THR A 247 1.26 -7.54 8.74
N LEU A 248 0.21 -6.99 9.37
CA LEU A 248 0.13 -5.57 9.75
C LEU A 248 1.21 -5.20 10.79
N GLY A 249 1.54 -6.11 11.70
CA GLY A 249 2.63 -5.95 12.65
C GLY A 249 3.99 -5.82 11.97
N LEU A 250 4.22 -6.58 10.90
CA LEU A 250 5.42 -6.45 10.06
C LEU A 250 5.46 -5.11 9.34
N TYR A 251 4.32 -4.61 8.86
CA TYR A 251 4.21 -3.25 8.32
C TYR A 251 4.68 -2.22 9.34
N ALA A 252 4.12 -2.22 10.55
CA ALA A 252 4.52 -1.30 11.61
C ALA A 252 6.00 -1.46 12.03
N ALA A 253 6.51 -2.70 12.07
CA ALA A 253 7.87 -3.01 12.52
C ALA A 253 8.95 -2.63 11.50
N LEU A 254 8.67 -2.76 10.20
CA LEU A 254 9.63 -2.56 9.12
C LEU A 254 9.47 -1.24 8.38
N TYR A 255 8.43 -0.50 8.71
CA TYR A 255 8.19 0.82 8.16
C TYR A 255 9.39 1.75 8.37
N GLY A 256 9.91 2.30 7.27
CA GLY A 256 11.08 3.20 7.26
C GLY A 256 12.43 2.51 7.52
N LEU A 257 12.48 1.19 7.69
CA LEU A 257 13.72 0.45 7.98
C LEU A 257 14.47 0.04 6.71
N ILE A 258 13.74 -0.36 5.67
CA ILE A 258 14.31 -0.90 4.42
C ILE A 258 14.22 0.19 3.33
N PRO A 259 15.36 0.68 2.80
CA PRO A 259 15.36 1.64 1.70
C PRO A 259 14.59 1.11 0.48
N GLY A 260 13.70 1.93 -0.07
CA GLY A 260 12.86 1.56 -1.21
C GLY A 260 11.69 0.61 -0.88
N LEU A 261 11.43 0.28 0.39
CA LEU A 261 10.22 -0.44 0.77
C LEU A 261 9.23 0.52 1.43
N ASN A 262 8.35 1.10 0.62
CA ASN A 262 7.29 1.96 1.16
C ASN A 262 6.12 1.11 1.67
N LEU A 263 6.01 0.95 2.98
CA LEU A 263 4.94 0.21 3.66
C LEU A 263 3.80 1.13 4.11
N ASP A 264 3.43 2.09 3.26
CA ASP A 264 2.19 2.85 3.40
C ASP A 264 1.00 1.95 3.05
N ILE A 265 -0.05 1.97 3.86
CA ILE A 265 -1.29 1.27 3.57
C ILE A 265 -2.10 2.16 2.64
N ASP A 266 -2.24 1.74 1.39
CA ASP A 266 -3.08 2.32 0.33
C ASP A 266 -4.14 1.31 -0.14
N LEU A 267 -5.02 1.70 -1.06
CA LEU A 267 -6.06 0.79 -1.59
C LEU A 267 -5.46 -0.48 -2.22
N SER A 268 -4.31 -0.37 -2.87
CA SER A 268 -3.58 -1.51 -3.44
C SER A 268 -3.15 -2.51 -2.36
N ILE A 269 -2.73 -2.03 -1.19
CA ILE A 269 -2.33 -2.86 -0.05
C ILE A 269 -3.55 -3.50 0.60
N VAL A 270 -4.67 -2.78 0.70
CA VAL A 270 -5.95 -3.38 1.14
C VAL A 270 -6.36 -4.53 0.22
N ALA A 271 -6.23 -4.38 -1.09
CA ALA A 271 -6.47 -5.46 -2.05
C ALA A 271 -5.50 -6.64 -1.86
N ALA A 272 -4.23 -6.36 -1.53
CA ALA A 272 -3.25 -7.39 -1.19
C ALA A 272 -3.65 -8.18 0.07
N PHE A 273 -4.16 -7.50 1.10
CA PHE A 273 -4.68 -8.14 2.31
C PHE A 273 -5.94 -8.98 2.04
N LEU A 274 -6.87 -8.51 1.23
CA LEU A 274 -8.03 -9.31 0.81
C LEU A 274 -7.60 -10.56 0.04
N THR A 275 -6.58 -10.43 -0.82
CA THR A 275 -5.99 -11.55 -1.56
C THR A 275 -5.29 -12.53 -0.62
N LEU A 276 -4.51 -12.04 0.35
CA LEU A 276 -3.86 -12.81 1.41
C LEU A 276 -4.89 -13.64 2.19
N VAL A 277 -6.03 -13.04 2.57
CA VAL A 277 -7.11 -13.75 3.28
C VAL A 277 -7.62 -14.93 2.44
N GLY A 278 -7.82 -14.73 1.13
CA GLY A 278 -8.22 -15.80 0.21
C GLY A 278 -7.15 -16.91 0.05
N TYR A 279 -5.87 -16.54 -0.01
CA TYR A 279 -4.79 -17.53 -0.09
C TYR A 279 -4.62 -18.32 1.21
N SER A 280 -4.64 -17.66 2.38
CA SER A 280 -4.50 -18.34 3.67
C SER A 280 -5.67 -19.29 3.94
N ILE A 281 -6.90 -18.91 3.59
CA ILE A 281 -8.06 -19.78 3.85
C ILE A 281 -8.06 -21.06 3.00
N ASN A 282 -7.49 -21.02 1.80
CA ASN A 282 -7.44 -22.18 0.91
C ASN A 282 -6.71 -23.37 1.55
N ASP A 283 -5.57 -23.13 2.21
CA ASP A 283 -4.81 -24.18 2.89
C ASP A 283 -5.59 -24.77 4.07
N THR A 284 -6.23 -23.90 4.86
CA THR A 284 -7.09 -24.33 5.99
C THR A 284 -8.27 -25.20 5.51
N VAL A 285 -8.93 -24.83 4.41
CA VAL A 285 -10.04 -25.59 3.81
C VAL A 285 -9.56 -26.98 3.38
N ILE A 286 -8.40 -27.09 2.74
CA ILE A 286 -7.82 -28.38 2.30
C ILE A 286 -7.57 -29.30 3.50
N VAL A 287 -6.94 -28.78 4.56
CA VAL A 287 -6.66 -29.56 5.78
C VAL A 287 -7.98 -29.99 6.43
N PHE A 288 -8.93 -29.08 6.58
CA PHE A 288 -10.21 -29.37 7.23
C PHE A 288 -11.08 -30.36 6.44
N ASP A 289 -11.08 -30.28 5.11
CA ASP A 289 -11.75 -31.27 4.27
C ASP A 289 -11.15 -32.66 4.47
N ARG A 290 -9.82 -32.75 4.58
CA ARG A 290 -9.15 -34.03 4.85
C ARG A 290 -9.43 -34.55 6.27
N VAL A 291 -9.49 -33.68 7.27
CA VAL A 291 -9.93 -34.02 8.64
C VAL A 291 -11.35 -34.58 8.62
N ARG A 292 -12.28 -33.91 7.93
CA ARG A 292 -13.66 -34.40 7.77
C ARG A 292 -13.71 -35.78 7.15
N GLU A 293 -12.97 -36.00 6.06
CA GLU A 293 -12.90 -37.28 5.37
C GLU A 293 -12.34 -38.39 6.28
N ASN A 294 -11.20 -38.14 6.94
CA ASN A 294 -10.57 -39.11 7.81
C ASN A 294 -11.43 -39.44 9.05
N LEU A 295 -12.24 -38.51 9.56
CA LEU A 295 -13.21 -38.78 10.62
C LEU A 295 -14.33 -39.74 10.17
N LYS A 296 -14.71 -39.72 8.89
CA LYS A 296 -15.71 -40.67 8.33
C LYS A 296 -15.11 -42.07 8.16
N ILE A 297 -13.84 -42.14 7.74
CA ILE A 297 -13.11 -43.40 7.52
C ILE A 297 -12.69 -44.05 8.85
N HIS A 298 -12.10 -43.28 9.78
CA HIS A 298 -11.50 -43.77 11.02
C HIS A 298 -12.37 -43.43 12.24
N LYS A 299 -13.52 -44.10 12.38
CA LYS A 299 -14.54 -43.79 13.39
C LYS A 299 -14.08 -43.91 14.86
N THR A 300 -13.03 -44.68 15.12
CA THR A 300 -12.51 -44.96 16.48
C THR A 300 -11.17 -44.28 16.77
N MET A 301 -10.53 -43.66 15.76
CA MET A 301 -9.23 -43.01 15.92
C MET A 301 -9.36 -41.72 16.74
N PRO A 302 -8.46 -41.45 17.71
CA PRO A 302 -8.47 -40.20 18.46
C PRO A 302 -8.40 -38.98 17.54
N LEU A 303 -9.13 -37.91 17.89
CA LEU A 303 -9.19 -36.69 17.06
C LEU A 303 -7.80 -36.10 16.77
N LEU A 304 -6.89 -36.14 17.75
CA LEU A 304 -5.51 -35.69 17.60
C LEU A 304 -4.80 -36.45 16.47
N GLU A 305 -4.90 -37.78 16.45
CA GLU A 305 -4.29 -38.63 15.42
C GLU A 305 -4.93 -38.41 14.06
N VAL A 306 -6.26 -38.25 14.01
CA VAL A 306 -6.98 -37.96 12.77
C VAL A 306 -6.50 -36.63 12.17
N ILE A 307 -6.41 -35.57 12.97
CA ILE A 307 -5.92 -34.27 12.52
C ILE A 307 -4.47 -34.37 12.06
N ASN A 308 -3.61 -35.02 12.84
CA ASN A 308 -2.19 -35.17 12.48
C ASN A 308 -2.01 -35.97 11.18
N LYS A 309 -2.78 -37.05 11.00
CA LYS A 309 -2.79 -37.84 9.76
C LYS A 309 -3.25 -37.02 8.56
N SER A 310 -4.30 -36.20 8.73
CA SER A 310 -4.80 -35.33 7.67
C SER A 310 -3.77 -34.30 7.23
N ILE A 311 -3.10 -33.63 8.17
CA ILE A 311 -2.05 -32.65 7.85
C ILE A 311 -0.92 -33.30 7.05
N ASN A 312 -0.43 -34.47 7.47
CA ASN A 312 0.62 -35.18 6.74
C ASN A 312 0.20 -35.53 5.30
N GLN A 313 -1.06 -35.92 5.10
CA GLN A 313 -1.60 -36.26 3.77
C GLN A 313 -1.74 -35.04 2.85
N THR A 314 -2.02 -33.86 3.40
CA THR A 314 -2.21 -32.63 2.61
C THR A 314 -0.94 -31.80 2.47
N MET A 315 0.09 -32.05 3.28
CA MET A 315 1.31 -31.24 3.36
C MET A 315 1.98 -31.02 1.99
N SER A 316 2.11 -32.07 1.18
CA SER A 316 2.73 -31.94 -0.15
C SER A 316 1.97 -30.96 -1.04
N ARG A 317 0.63 -30.93 -0.97
CA ARG A 317 -0.18 -30.02 -1.78
C ARG A 317 0.05 -28.60 -1.31
N THR A 318 -0.14 -28.36 -0.01
CA THR A 318 0.03 -27.06 0.65
C THR A 318 1.41 -26.44 0.40
N ILE A 319 2.50 -27.20 0.58
CA ILE A 319 3.86 -26.71 0.31
C ILE A 319 4.03 -26.36 -1.17
N ILE A 320 3.60 -27.23 -2.09
CA ILE A 320 3.81 -27.00 -3.52
C ILE A 320 3.03 -25.77 -3.98
N THR A 321 1.77 -25.63 -3.59
CA THR A 321 0.95 -24.46 -3.97
C THR A 321 1.52 -23.18 -3.40
N ALA A 322 1.91 -23.17 -2.13
CA ALA A 322 2.55 -22.00 -1.52
C ALA A 322 3.87 -21.66 -2.20
N PHE A 323 4.73 -22.65 -2.44
CA PHE A 323 6.04 -22.44 -3.07
C PHE A 323 5.94 -21.90 -4.49
N THR A 324 5.02 -22.43 -5.31
CA THR A 324 4.84 -21.93 -6.69
C THR A 324 4.38 -20.47 -6.71
N THR A 325 3.47 -20.09 -5.81
CA THR A 325 3.00 -18.71 -5.71
C THR A 325 4.08 -17.81 -5.14
N LEU A 326 4.80 -18.27 -4.11
CA LEU A 326 5.91 -17.53 -3.51
C LEU A 326 7.02 -17.25 -4.52
N LEU A 327 7.29 -18.16 -5.46
CA LEU A 327 8.28 -17.92 -6.51
C LEU A 327 7.89 -16.73 -7.39
N ALA A 328 6.63 -16.68 -7.85
CA ALA A 328 6.14 -15.58 -8.66
C ALA A 328 6.13 -14.25 -7.87
N VAL A 329 5.63 -14.28 -6.63
CA VAL A 329 5.58 -13.11 -5.75
C VAL A 329 6.98 -12.64 -5.36
N PHE A 330 7.95 -13.55 -5.20
CA PHE A 330 9.33 -13.21 -4.89
C PHE A 330 10.01 -12.49 -6.06
N VAL A 331 9.78 -12.93 -7.30
CA VAL A 331 10.26 -12.21 -8.49
C VAL A 331 9.63 -10.81 -8.53
N LEU A 332 8.34 -10.69 -8.23
CA LEU A 332 7.66 -9.39 -8.15
C LEU A 332 8.20 -8.51 -7.01
N LEU A 333 8.58 -9.10 -5.88
CA LEU A 333 9.18 -8.37 -4.75
C LEU A 333 10.54 -7.75 -5.14
N LEU A 334 11.34 -8.48 -5.92
CA LEU A 334 12.64 -8.00 -6.38
C LEU A 334 12.54 -7.01 -7.56
N LEU A 335 11.66 -7.29 -8.53
CA LEU A 335 11.64 -6.59 -9.83
C LEU A 335 10.40 -5.72 -10.07
N GLY A 336 9.40 -5.73 -9.20
CA GLY A 336 8.10 -5.08 -9.44
C GLY A 336 8.07 -3.55 -9.31
N GLY A 337 9.19 -2.92 -8.95
CA GLY A 337 9.24 -1.48 -8.62
C GLY A 337 8.46 -1.16 -7.33
N ASP A 338 8.50 0.09 -6.86
CA ASP A 338 8.03 0.41 -5.50
C ASP A 338 6.52 0.26 -5.32
N VAL A 339 5.73 0.52 -6.37
CA VAL A 339 4.27 0.37 -6.35
C VAL A 339 3.88 -1.09 -6.08
N LEU A 340 4.52 -2.05 -6.76
CA LEU A 340 4.19 -3.47 -6.61
C LEU A 340 5.02 -4.16 -5.53
N ARG A 341 6.13 -3.58 -5.08
CA ARG A 341 7.00 -4.17 -4.06
C ARG A 341 6.27 -4.34 -2.73
N ALA A 342 5.50 -3.33 -2.30
CA ALA A 342 4.70 -3.42 -1.07
C ALA A 342 3.53 -4.42 -1.20
N PHE A 343 2.89 -4.46 -2.37
CA PHE A 343 1.86 -5.47 -2.69
C PHE A 343 2.44 -6.89 -2.62
N ALA A 344 3.58 -7.13 -3.28
CA ALA A 344 4.29 -8.40 -3.28
C ALA A 344 4.80 -8.77 -1.88
N PHE A 345 5.28 -7.80 -1.10
CA PHE A 345 5.70 -7.98 0.28
C PHE A 345 4.55 -8.51 1.14
N THR A 346 3.36 -7.90 1.03
CA THR A 346 2.16 -8.36 1.75
C THR A 346 1.83 -9.81 1.41
N LEU A 347 1.79 -10.16 0.11
CA LEU A 347 1.49 -11.52 -0.31
C LEU A 347 2.57 -12.51 0.11
N PHE A 348 3.84 -12.14 0.03
CA PHE A 348 4.96 -13.01 0.36
C PHE A 348 4.88 -13.44 1.83
N PHE A 349 4.85 -12.49 2.74
CA PHE A 349 4.77 -12.79 4.17
C PHE A 349 3.41 -13.39 4.54
N GLY A 350 2.33 -12.90 3.92
CA GLY A 350 0.99 -13.43 4.11
C GLY A 350 0.87 -14.91 3.79
N ILE A 351 1.41 -15.36 2.66
CA ILE A 351 1.41 -16.77 2.26
C ILE A 351 2.26 -17.60 3.23
N VAL A 352 3.46 -17.12 3.60
CA VAL A 352 4.33 -17.83 4.56
C VAL A 352 3.62 -18.01 5.91
N ILE A 353 3.02 -16.94 6.43
CA ILE A 353 2.31 -16.95 7.71
C ILE A 353 1.05 -17.82 7.61
N GLY A 354 0.27 -17.70 6.54
CA GLY A 354 -0.99 -18.42 6.33
C GLY A 354 -0.82 -19.93 6.14
N THR A 355 0.22 -20.35 5.42
CA THR A 355 0.56 -21.78 5.29
C THR A 355 0.94 -22.38 6.66
N TYR A 356 1.70 -21.62 7.46
CA TYR A 356 2.03 -22.02 8.82
C TYR A 356 0.79 -22.04 9.75
N SER A 357 -0.03 -21.00 9.74
CA SER A 357 -1.19 -20.87 10.63
C SER A 357 -2.28 -21.91 10.35
N SER A 358 -2.50 -22.26 9.08
CA SER A 358 -3.44 -23.32 8.68
C SER A 358 -3.11 -24.66 9.34
N ILE A 359 -1.81 -24.96 9.47
CA ILE A 359 -1.31 -26.22 10.05
C ILE A 359 -1.34 -26.16 11.57
N PHE A 360 -0.78 -25.11 12.17
CA PHE A 360 -0.47 -25.09 13.60
C PHE A 360 -1.45 -24.29 14.45
N VAL A 361 -2.17 -23.34 13.87
CA VAL A 361 -3.13 -22.49 14.58
C VAL A 361 -4.55 -23.03 14.39
N ALA A 362 -5.03 -23.10 13.15
CA ALA A 362 -6.41 -23.46 12.84
C ALA A 362 -6.75 -24.90 13.29
N SER A 363 -5.91 -25.87 12.91
CA SER A 363 -6.12 -27.29 13.24
C SER A 363 -6.02 -27.58 14.73
N ALA A 364 -5.08 -26.92 15.43
CA ALA A 364 -4.92 -27.10 16.86
C ALA A 364 -6.05 -26.42 17.65
N PHE A 365 -6.59 -25.30 17.17
CA PHE A 365 -7.75 -24.63 17.78
C PHE A 365 -8.96 -25.56 17.83
N VAL A 366 -9.24 -26.25 16.72
CA VAL A 366 -10.33 -27.24 16.64
C VAL A 366 -10.14 -28.37 17.65
N LEU A 367 -8.92 -28.89 17.79
CA LEU A 367 -8.59 -29.93 18.75
C LEU A 367 -8.84 -29.48 20.20
N GLU A 368 -8.38 -28.29 20.56
CA GLU A 368 -8.52 -27.73 21.91
C GLU A 368 -10.00 -27.47 22.24
N TYR A 369 -10.76 -26.91 21.30
CA TYR A 369 -12.19 -26.71 21.47
C TYR A 369 -12.93 -28.04 21.71
N ALA A 370 -12.62 -29.07 20.92
CA ALA A 370 -13.22 -30.40 21.07
C ALA A 370 -12.93 -31.02 22.44
N ASN A 371 -11.68 -30.91 22.90
CA ASN A 371 -11.26 -31.42 24.21
C ASN A 371 -11.97 -30.69 25.37
N ARG A 372 -12.08 -29.35 25.30
CA ARG A 372 -12.73 -28.55 26.37
C ARG A 372 -14.25 -28.70 26.40
N SER A 373 -14.88 -28.86 25.25
CA SER A 373 -16.34 -28.99 25.16
C SER A 373 -16.85 -30.40 25.46
N ASN A 374 -15.96 -31.40 25.58
CA ASN A 374 -16.29 -32.83 25.74
C ASN A 374 -17.28 -33.36 24.68
N ARG A 375 -17.40 -32.66 23.54
CA ARG A 375 -18.31 -33.01 22.44
C ARG A 375 -17.53 -33.80 21.39
N LYS A 376 -18.03 -34.98 21.03
CA LYS A 376 -17.51 -35.70 19.86
C LYS A 376 -17.76 -34.86 18.60
N VAL A 377 -16.69 -34.45 17.95
CA VAL A 377 -16.75 -33.78 16.64
C VAL A 377 -17.04 -34.84 15.57
N GLN A 378 -18.32 -35.17 15.37
CA GLN A 378 -18.74 -36.16 14.37
C GLN A 378 -19.42 -35.47 13.19
N PHE A 379 -18.87 -35.58 11.99
CA PHE A 379 -19.57 -35.15 10.79
C PHE A 379 -20.60 -36.20 10.40
N ASN A 380 -21.87 -35.80 10.27
CA ASN A 380 -22.93 -36.67 9.77
C ASN A 380 -22.68 -37.06 8.30
#